data_AF-A0A1S6ITU9-F1
#
_entry.id   AF-A0A1S6ITU9-F1
#
_cell.length_a   1.000
_cell.length_b   1.000
_cell.length_c   1.000
_cell.angle_alpha   90.00
_cell.angle_beta   90.00
_cell.angle_gamma   90.00
#
_symmetry.space_group_name_H-M   'P 1'
#
loop_
_entity.id
_entity.type
_entity.pdbx_description
1 polymer ?
#
loop_
_entity_poly.entity_id
_entity_poly.type
_entity_poly.pdbx_seq_one_letter_code
_entity_poly.pdbx_strand_id
1 'polypeptide(L)'
;MTSRNSNEPVTRGAASALDQMKYEIASELGISNYQQIDKGALPSRVNGYVGGNMTKKMVAFAEQALMSGNIGQVAQSAPTEQIK
;
A
#
# COMPACT_ATOMS: atom_id res chain seq x y z
N MET A 1 28.09 1.05 -1.50
CA MET A 1 27.04 0.66 -2.47
C MET A 1 25.70 0.75 -1.74
N THR A 2 24.90 1.78 -2.00
CA THR A 2 23.57 1.91 -1.38
C THR A 2 22.67 0.81 -1.94
N SER A 3 22.36 -0.18 -1.13
CA SER A 3 21.31 -1.16 -1.43
C SER A 3 20.00 -0.39 -1.61
N ARG A 4 19.56 -0.22 -2.85
CA ARG A 4 18.23 0.31 -3.12
C ARG A 4 17.26 -0.81 -2.76
N ASN A 5 16.70 -0.74 -1.56
CA ASN A 5 15.56 -1.57 -1.20
C ASN A 5 14.45 -1.24 -2.21
N SER A 6 14.23 -2.14 -3.17
CA SER A 6 13.17 -1.98 -4.14
C SER A 6 11.86 -2.31 -3.41
N ASN A 7 11.07 -1.27 -3.10
CA ASN A 7 9.69 -1.40 -2.63
C ASN A 7 8.81 -1.98 -3.76
N GLU A 8 9.08 -3.22 -4.17
CA GLU A 8 8.25 -3.92 -5.12
C GLU A 8 7.02 -4.47 -4.41
N PRO A 9 5.86 -4.44 -5.07
CA PRO A 9 4.69 -5.13 -4.56
C PRO A 9 4.99 -6.61 -4.30
N VAL A 10 4.59 -7.11 -3.13
CA VAL A 10 4.73 -8.52 -2.75
C VAL A 10 4.05 -9.44 -3.76
N THR A 11 2.93 -8.98 -4.33
CA THR A 11 2.20 -9.69 -5.39
C THR A 11 2.55 -9.12 -6.76
N ARG A 12 3.01 -9.99 -7.67
CA ARG A 12 3.32 -9.61 -9.05
C ARG A 12 2.09 -9.04 -9.75
N GLY A 13 2.24 -7.88 -10.39
CA GLY A 13 1.18 -7.21 -11.14
C GLY A 13 0.26 -6.31 -10.31
N ALA A 14 0.41 -6.26 -8.98
CA ALA A 14 -0.40 -5.39 -8.13
C ALA A 14 -0.02 -3.90 -8.21
N ALA A 15 1.12 -3.56 -8.83
CA ALA A 15 1.63 -2.18 -8.90
C ALA A 15 0.58 -1.17 -9.38
N SER A 16 -0.13 -1.48 -10.48
CA SER A 16 -1.14 -0.59 -11.05
C SER A 16 -2.35 -0.41 -10.12
N ALA A 17 -2.81 -1.49 -9.49
CA ALA A 17 -3.93 -1.43 -8.52
C ALA A 17 -3.54 -0.65 -7.25
N LEU A 18 -2.30 -0.84 -6.77
CA LEU A 18 -1.75 -0.10 -5.64
C LEU A 18 -1.61 1.38 -5.95
N ASP A 19 -1.19 1.74 -7.16
CA ASP A 19 -1.13 3.13 -7.62
C ASP A 19 -2.52 3.77 -7.68
N GLN A 20 -3.53 3.07 -8.21
CA GLN A 20 -4.91 3.54 -8.24
C GLN A 20 -5.42 3.83 -6.82
N MET A 21 -5.28 2.88 -5.90
CA MET A 21 -5.70 3.05 -4.51
C MET A 21 -4.98 4.23 -3.84
N LYS A 22 -3.69 4.38 -4.10
CA LYS A 22 -2.91 5.53 -3.59
C LYS A 22 -3.46 6.86 -4.10
N TYR A 23 -3.86 6.95 -5.37
CA TYR A 23 -4.45 8.16 -5.95
C TYR A 23 -5.84 8.47 -5.39
N GLU A 24 -6.67 7.44 -5.19
CA GLU A 24 -7.99 7.59 -4.57
C GLU A 24 -7.86 8.12 -3.14
N ILE A 25 -6.99 7.53 -2.33
CA ILE A 25 -6.75 7.95 -0.95
C ILE A 25 -6.17 9.36 -0.89
N ALA A 26 -5.24 9.69 -1.77
CA ALA A 26 -4.72 11.05 -1.85
C ALA A 26 -5.83 12.06 -2.18
N SER A 27 -6.74 11.70 -3.10
CA SER A 27 -7.92 12.52 -3.42
C SER A 27 -8.86 12.66 -2.22
N GLU A 28 -9.13 11.58 -1.48
CA GLU A 28 -9.94 11.62 -0.25
C GLU A 28 -9.33 12.53 0.83
N LEU A 29 -8.00 12.57 0.93
CA LEU A 29 -7.25 13.43 1.85
C LEU A 29 -7.13 14.89 1.36
N GLY A 30 -7.77 15.23 0.23
CA GLY A 30 -7.76 16.58 -0.35
C GLY A 30 -6.51 16.93 -1.14
N ILE A 31 -5.65 15.95 -1.44
CA ILE A 31 -4.43 16.15 -2.22
C ILE A 31 -4.77 15.99 -3.70
N SER A 32 -5.05 17.13 -4.33
CA SER A 32 -5.35 17.18 -5.76
C SER A 32 -4.13 16.81 -6.60
N ASN A 33 -4.35 16.15 -7.75
CA ASN A 33 -3.31 15.82 -8.74
C ASN A 33 -2.12 15.01 -8.19
N TYR A 34 -2.34 14.20 -7.15
CA TYR A 34 -1.28 13.39 -6.56
C TYR A 34 -0.56 12.49 -7.57
N GLN A 35 -1.22 12.06 -8.65
CA GLN A 35 -0.58 11.31 -9.73
C GLN A 35 0.53 12.10 -10.44
N GLN A 36 0.29 13.38 -10.74
CA GLN A 36 1.15 14.20 -11.59
C GLN A 36 2.16 15.05 -10.79
N ILE A 37 1.89 15.34 -9.53
CA ILE A 37 2.77 16.15 -8.67
C ILE A 37 4.06 15.39 -8.37
N ASP A 38 5.21 16.06 -8.38
CA ASP A 38 6.44 15.44 -7.87
C ASP A 38 6.31 15.14 -6.38
N LYS A 39 6.50 13.87 -5.99
CA LYS A 39 6.37 13.44 -4.59
C LYS A 39 7.48 14.04 -3.72
N GLY A 40 8.60 14.47 -4.33
CA GLY A 40 9.66 15.23 -3.67
C GLY A 40 9.28 16.68 -3.34
N ALA A 41 8.27 17.24 -4.01
CA ALA A 41 7.76 18.59 -3.72
C ALA A 41 6.72 18.60 -2.60
N LEU A 42 6.12 17.45 -2.28
CA LEU A 42 5.16 17.32 -1.18
C LEU A 42 5.88 17.13 0.16
N PRO A 43 5.37 17.69 1.26
CA PRO A 43 5.93 17.43 2.58
C PRO A 43 5.94 15.93 2.89
N SER A 44 7.04 15.41 3.43
CA SER A 44 7.18 13.97 3.73
C SER A 44 6.05 13.44 4.63
N ARG A 45 5.52 14.28 5.51
CA ARG A 45 4.34 13.96 6.34
C ARG A 45 3.12 13.64 5.48
N VAL A 46 2.85 14.43 4.44
CA VAL A 46 1.70 14.24 3.54
C VAL A 46 1.80 12.91 2.80
N ASN A 47 2.98 12.61 2.22
CA ASN A 47 3.22 11.32 1.58
C ASN A 47 3.07 10.16 2.58
N GLY A 48 3.58 10.32 3.80
CA GLY A 48 3.41 9.35 4.87
C GLY A 48 1.95 9.12 5.26
N TYR A 49 1.13 10.18 5.32
CA TYR A 49 -0.31 10.09 5.58
C TYR A 49 -1.06 9.32 4.50
N VAL A 50 -0.74 9.52 3.21
CA VAL A 50 -1.34 8.75 2.12
C VAL A 50 -0.99 7.27 2.26
N GLY A 51 0.30 6.94 2.41
CA GLY A 51 0.75 5.55 2.55
C GLY A 51 0.18 4.86 3.80
N GLY A 52 0.12 5.57 4.93
CA GLY A 52 -0.46 5.05 6.18
C GLY A 52 -1.95 4.72 6.05
N ASN A 53 -2.73 5.59 5.40
CA ASN A 53 -4.15 5.33 5.14
C ASN A 53 -4.35 4.18 4.16
N MET A 54 -3.48 4.04 3.16
CA MET A 54 -3.47 2.92 2.23
C MET A 54 -3.30 1.58 2.95
N THR A 55 -2.27 1.45 3.80
CA THR A 55 -2.09 0.26 4.63
C THR A 55 -3.28 0.02 5.56
N LYS A 56 -3.82 1.09 6.18
CA LYS A 56 -4.96 0.97 7.09
C LYS A 56 -6.21 0.41 6.39
N LYS A 57 -6.51 0.85 5.16
CA LYS A 57 -7.63 0.31 4.36
C LYS A 57 -7.41 -1.15 3.97
N MET A 58 -6.20 -1.52 3.55
CA MET A 58 -5.87 -2.91 3.22
C MET A 58 -5.99 -3.84 4.43
N VAL A 59 -5.49 -3.40 5.59
CA VAL A 59 -5.60 -4.16 6.84
C VAL A 59 -7.06 -4.31 7.23
N ALA A 60 -7.86 -3.24 7.18
CA ALA A 60 -9.29 -3.32 7.47
C ALA A 60 -10.03 -4.31 6.54
N PHE A 61 -9.68 -4.33 5.24
CA PHE A 61 -10.23 -5.31 4.30
C PHE A 61 -9.80 -6.75 4.66
N ALA A 62 -8.53 -6.95 5.00
CA ALA A 62 -8.02 -8.26 5.42
C ALA A 62 -8.68 -8.72 6.74
N GLU A 63 -8.87 -7.82 7.71
CA GLU A 63 -9.60 -8.08 8.96
C GLU A 63 -11.04 -8.51 8.68
N GLN A 64 -11.75 -7.83 7.78
CA GLN A 64 -13.10 -8.23 7.36
C GLN A 64 -13.12 -9.62 6.73
N ALA A 65 -12.15 -9.94 5.87
CA ALA A 65 -12.02 -11.27 5.26
C ALA A 65 -11.74 -12.35 6.32
N LEU A 66 -10.92 -12.04 7.34
CA LEU A 66 -10.67 -12.94 8.47
C LEU A 66 -11.93 -13.16 9.30
N MET A 67 -12.70 -12.10 9.57
CA MET A 67 -13.98 -12.20 10.28
C MET A 67 -15.00 -13.07 9.54
N SER A 68 -14.99 -13.07 8.20
CA SER A 68 -15.87 -13.94 7.39
C SER A 68 -15.36 -15.37 7.24
N GLY A 69 -14.24 -15.73 7.90
CA GLY A 69 -13.67 -17.08 7.85
C GLY A 69 -12.73 -17.35 6.67
N ASN A 70 -12.33 -16.35 5.89
CA ASN A 70 -11.43 -16.51 4.74
C ASN A 70 -9.94 -16.60 5.16
N ILE A 71 -9.65 -17.29 6.26
CA ILE A 71 -8.30 -17.41 6.83
C ILE A 71 -7.32 -18.03 5.84
N GLY A 72 -7.75 -19.04 5.08
CA GLY A 72 -6.89 -19.72 4.10
C GLY A 72 -6.39 -18.82 2.97
N GLN A 73 -7.21 -17.87 2.51
CA GLN A 73 -6.84 -16.95 1.44
C GLN A 73 -5.82 -15.91 1.93
N VAL A 74 -5.98 -15.43 3.16
CA VAL A 74 -5.04 -14.50 3.80
C VAL A 74 -3.71 -15.19 4.12
N ALA A 75 -3.73 -16.44 4.59
CA ALA A 75 -2.52 -17.20 4.89
C ALA A 75 -1.66 -17.51 3.66
N GLN A 76 -2.26 -17.53 2.46
CA GLN A 76 -1.57 -17.82 1.20
C GLN A 76 -1.21 -16.56 0.40
N SER A 77 -1.53 -15.35 0.88
CA SER A 77 -1.37 -14.12 0.10
C SER A 77 0.09 -13.69 -0.12
N ALA A 78 1.00 -14.14 0.74
CA ALA A 78 2.43 -13.87 0.64
C ALA A 78 3.25 -15.03 1.24
N PRO A 79 4.46 -15.32 0.72
CA PRO A 79 5.34 -16.30 1.34
C PRO A 79 5.87 -15.76 2.68
N THR A 80 5.94 -16.63 3.69
CA THR A 80 6.63 -16.30 4.95
C THR A 80 8.12 -16.17 4.70
N GLU A 81 8.71 -15.04 5.08
CA GLU A 81 10.17 -14.86 5.03
C GLU A 81 10.84 -15.70 6.12
N GLN A 82 11.97 -16.33 5.79
CA GLN A 82 12.76 -17.07 6.79
C GLN A 82 13.44 -16.10 7.76
N ILE A 83 13.47 -16.48 9.03
CA ILE A 83 14.29 -15.79 10.04
C ILE A 83 15.76 -15.93 9.61
N LYS A 84 16.44 -14.79 9.48
CA LYS A 84 17.88 -14.75 9.14
C LYS A 84 18.74 -15.28 10.27
#